data_AF-A0A974BP29-F1
#
_entry.id   AF-A0A974BP29-F1
#
_cell.length_a   1.000
_cell.length_b   1.000
_cell.length_c   1.000
_cell.angle_alpha   90.00
_cell.angle_beta   90.00
_cell.angle_gamma   90.00
#
_symmetry.space_group_name_H-M   'P 1'
#
loop_
_entity.id
_entity.type
_entity.pdbx_description
1 polymer ?
#
loop_
_entity_poly.entity_id
_entity_poly.type
_entity_poly.pdbx_seq_one_letter_code
_entity_poly.pdbx_strand_id
1 'polypeptide(L)'
;MIQMHAYHPQVIDDQIHRATQIPRDTLLDYKEKTENNRVPIVVSYNPQLNIIRKIARDLQPMLHTDTRLKQIFPELPLLSALPKTTKAGTFPCNRCETCKYILCKDQVAIPNTQKVYTILDYYSCASSNVVYMITCTRCYTGGIYIGETGQKLHTRMNHHRNKINTKSCDTPVGQHFCSQNHSLQDMQVLILKGNVKTERERKIYELK
;
A
#
# COMPACT_ATOMS: atom_id res chain seq x y z
N MET A 1 13.72 16.96 -14.80
CA MET A 1 13.15 15.73 -15.39
C MET A 1 12.08 15.21 -14.46
N ILE A 2 10.81 15.27 -14.87
CA ILE A 2 9.68 14.81 -14.04
C ILE A 2 9.56 13.29 -14.21
N GLN A 3 9.48 12.58 -13.10
CA GLN A 3 9.55 11.12 -13.03
C GLN A 3 8.28 10.48 -13.62
N MET A 4 8.41 9.85 -14.80
CA MET A 4 7.33 9.33 -15.66
C MET A 4 6.52 8.13 -15.15
N HIS A 5 6.62 7.74 -13.89
CA HIS A 5 6.15 6.42 -13.45
C HIS A 5 4.66 6.33 -13.08
N ALA A 6 3.85 7.38 -13.30
CA ALA A 6 2.45 7.38 -12.82
C ALA A 6 1.40 8.07 -13.72
N TYR A 7 1.76 8.74 -14.81
CA TYR A 7 0.83 9.54 -15.61
C TYR A 7 0.82 9.15 -17.09
N HIS A 8 -0.36 9.12 -17.71
CA HIS A 8 -0.54 8.77 -19.11
C HIS A 8 0.13 9.81 -20.03
N PRO A 9 0.88 9.42 -21.08
CA PRO A 9 1.66 10.35 -21.92
C PRO A 9 0.85 11.52 -22.49
N GLN A 10 -0.36 11.23 -22.98
CA GLN A 10 -1.27 12.26 -23.51
C GLN A 10 -1.64 13.33 -22.48
N VAL A 11 -1.77 12.97 -21.19
CA VAL A 11 -2.08 13.95 -20.14
C VAL A 11 -0.89 14.89 -19.94
N ILE A 12 0.33 14.36 -20.04
CA ILE A 12 1.56 15.14 -19.90
C ILE A 12 1.66 16.14 -21.05
N ASP A 13 1.50 15.69 -22.29
CA ASP A 13 1.58 16.55 -23.47
C ASP A 13 0.50 17.63 -23.46
N ASP A 14 -0.74 17.28 -23.08
CA ASP A 14 -1.83 18.23 -22.91
C ASP A 14 -1.52 19.29 -21.84
N GLN A 15 -0.96 18.89 -20.69
CA GLN A 15 -0.62 19.82 -19.63
C GLN A 15 0.57 20.71 -20.00
N ILE A 16 1.57 20.17 -20.70
CA ILE A 16 2.70 20.94 -21.22
C ILE A 16 2.20 21.97 -22.23
N HIS A 17 1.35 21.55 -23.18
CA HIS A 17 0.77 22.45 -24.17
C HIS A 17 -0.06 23.55 -23.50
N ARG A 18 -0.92 23.21 -22.52
CA ARG A 18 -1.67 24.23 -21.77
C ARG A 18 -0.76 25.21 -21.05
N ALA A 19 0.31 24.72 -20.42
CA ALA A 19 1.25 25.57 -19.70
C ALA A 19 2.01 26.52 -20.63
N THR A 20 2.38 26.09 -21.84
CA THR A 20 3.06 26.96 -22.81
C THR A 20 2.14 28.02 -23.42
N GLN A 21 0.83 27.82 -23.40
CA GLN A 21 -0.15 28.83 -23.83
C GLN A 21 -0.39 29.94 -22.78
N ILE A 22 0.09 29.81 -21.54
CA ILE A 22 -0.09 30.85 -20.51
C ILE A 22 1.09 31.82 -20.56
N PRO A 23 0.87 33.12 -20.86
CA PRO A 23 1.94 34.11 -20.89
C PRO A 23 2.63 34.24 -19.53
N ARG A 24 3.95 34.43 -19.54
CA ARG A 24 4.76 34.56 -18.33
C ARG A 24 4.29 35.72 -17.45
N ASP A 25 3.91 36.84 -18.05
CA ASP A 25 3.50 38.04 -17.31
C ASP A 25 2.23 37.76 -16.49
N THR A 26 1.27 37.01 -17.04
CA THR A 26 0.06 36.56 -16.33
C THR A 26 0.35 35.61 -15.16
N LEU A 27 1.47 34.87 -15.21
CA LEU A 27 1.89 34.01 -14.10
C LEU A 27 2.60 34.77 -12.98
N LEU A 28 3.21 35.91 -13.32
CA LEU A 28 3.94 36.77 -12.38
C LEU A 28 3.02 37.76 -11.67
N ASP A 29 1.81 37.98 -12.19
CA ASP A 29 0.78 38.75 -11.51
C ASP A 29 0.46 38.13 -10.15
N TYR A 30 0.65 38.93 -9.10
CA TYR A 30 0.32 38.53 -7.75
C TYR A 30 -1.20 38.33 -7.64
N LYS A 31 -1.62 37.08 -7.46
CA LYS A 31 -3.01 36.79 -7.08
C LYS A 31 -3.19 37.11 -5.60
N GLU A 32 -4.06 38.07 -5.32
CA GLU A 32 -4.54 38.29 -3.96
C GLU A 32 -5.08 36.96 -3.41
N LYS A 33 -4.54 36.55 -2.25
CA LYS A 33 -5.08 35.40 -1.54
C LYS A 33 -6.47 35.79 -1.04
N THR A 34 -7.47 35.06 -1.48
CA THR A 34 -8.78 35.12 -0.84
C THR A 34 -8.63 34.61 0.59
N GLU A 35 -8.98 35.45 1.57
CA GLU A 35 -9.11 35.00 2.95
C GLU A 35 -10.23 33.97 3.03
N ASN A 36 -9.90 32.79 3.56
CA ASN A 36 -10.85 31.71 3.72
C ASN A 36 -11.05 31.44 5.21
N ASN A 37 -12.18 31.90 5.73
CA ASN A 37 -12.54 31.79 7.15
C ASN A 37 -13.15 30.42 7.51
N ARG A 38 -13.14 29.46 6.57
CA ARG A 38 -13.69 28.12 6.81
C ARG A 38 -12.74 27.32 7.69
N VAL A 39 -13.28 26.79 8.78
CA VAL A 39 -12.51 25.95 9.70
C VAL A 39 -12.09 24.64 9.01
N PRO A 40 -10.80 24.25 9.08
CA PRO A 40 -10.35 22.96 8.56
C PRO A 40 -10.70 21.82 9.52
N ILE A 41 -11.34 20.78 8.98
CA ILE A 41 -11.42 19.45 9.59
C ILE A 41 -10.31 18.60 8.98
N VAL A 42 -9.38 18.20 9.84
CA VAL A 42 -8.24 17.37 9.46
C VAL A 42 -8.55 15.91 9.83
N VAL A 43 -8.55 15.03 8.83
CA VAL A 43 -8.78 13.59 9.01
C VAL A 43 -7.55 12.81 8.53
N SER A 44 -7.31 11.62 9.08
CA SER A 44 -6.31 10.72 8.48
C SER A 44 -6.83 10.20 7.15
N TYR A 45 -5.99 10.23 6.11
CA TYR A 45 -6.33 9.70 4.80
C TYR A 45 -6.69 8.21 4.91
N ASN A 46 -7.88 7.87 4.42
CA ASN A 46 -8.35 6.51 4.27
C ASN A 46 -9.12 6.39 2.94
N PRO A 47 -8.63 5.61 1.96
CA PRO A 47 -9.27 5.48 0.65
C PRO A 47 -10.68 4.86 0.71
N GLN A 48 -11.05 4.24 1.84
CA GLN A 48 -12.41 3.72 2.07
C GLN A 48 -13.38 4.76 2.65
N LEU A 49 -12.90 5.94 3.06
CA LEU A 49 -13.72 7.00 3.65
C LEU A 49 -14.03 8.12 2.66
N ASN A 50 -14.46 7.76 1.45
CA ASN A 50 -14.96 8.74 0.45
C ASN A 50 -16.27 9.44 0.90
N ILE A 51 -16.93 8.92 1.92
CA ILE A 51 -18.20 9.44 2.47
C ILE A 51 -18.04 10.62 3.42
N ILE A 52 -16.84 10.98 3.88
CA ILE A 52 -16.64 12.05 4.90
C ILE A 52 -17.23 13.38 4.42
N ARG A 53 -17.10 13.70 3.13
CA ARG A 53 -17.70 14.92 2.55
C ARG A 53 -19.23 14.88 2.52
N LYS A 54 -19.83 13.70 2.45
CA LYS A 54 -21.28 13.53 2.57
C LYS A 54 -21.70 13.71 4.03
N ILE A 55 -21.03 13.03 4.96
CA ILE A 55 -21.29 13.13 6.41
C ILE A 55 -21.18 14.58 6.88
N ALA A 56 -20.14 15.31 6.48
CA ALA A 56 -19.98 16.72 6.86
C ALA A 56 -21.14 17.61 6.38
N ARG A 57 -21.70 17.32 5.20
CA ARG A 57 -22.88 18.03 4.68
C ARG A 57 -24.14 17.67 5.45
N ASP A 58 -24.34 16.38 5.73
CA ASP A 58 -25.51 15.86 6.42
C ASP A 58 -25.56 16.34 7.89
N LEU A 59 -24.41 16.51 8.54
CA LEU A 59 -24.29 17.02 9.92
C LEU A 59 -24.30 18.55 10.04
N GLN A 60 -24.12 19.28 8.94
CA GLN A 60 -24.08 20.75 8.96
C GLN A 60 -25.33 21.39 9.60
N PRO A 61 -26.57 20.95 9.31
CA PRO A 61 -27.77 21.52 9.93
C PRO A 61 -27.80 21.32 11.46
N MET A 62 -27.25 20.20 11.95
CA MET A 62 -27.14 19.95 13.39
C MET A 62 -26.16 20.92 14.04
N LEU A 63 -25.02 21.20 13.41
CA LEU A 63 -24.06 22.21 13.89
C LEU A 63 -24.67 23.61 13.94
N HIS A 64 -25.63 23.91 13.06
CA HIS A 64 -26.33 25.21 13.03
C HIS A 64 -27.47 25.33 14.03
N THR A 65 -27.86 24.24 14.69
CA THR A 65 -28.88 24.26 15.75
C THR A 65 -28.35 24.94 17.02
N ASP A 66 -27.04 24.81 17.28
CA ASP A 66 -26.36 25.49 18.38
C ASP A 66 -25.75 26.82 17.92
N THR A 67 -26.04 27.90 18.65
CA THR A 67 -25.61 29.26 18.30
C THR A 67 -24.10 29.45 18.34
N ARG A 68 -23.39 28.75 19.24
CA ARG A 68 -21.92 28.80 19.33
C ARG A 68 -21.29 28.02 18.19
N LEU A 69 -21.79 26.83 17.89
CA LEU A 69 -21.27 26.02 16.79
C LEU A 69 -21.53 26.66 15.42
N LYS A 70 -22.65 27.36 15.25
CA LYS A 70 -22.93 28.16 14.05
C LYS A 70 -21.94 29.30 13.84
N GLN A 71 -21.48 29.95 14.92
CA GLN A 71 -20.44 30.99 14.85
C GLN A 71 -19.08 30.40 14.44
N ILE A 72 -18.75 29.20 14.91
CA ILE A 72 -17.48 28.53 14.60
C ILE A 72 -17.50 27.93 13.19
N PHE A 73 -18.62 27.35 12.77
CA PHE A 73 -18.79 26.67 11.47
C PHE A 73 -19.91 27.32 10.64
N PRO A 74 -19.73 28.58 10.20
CA PRO A 74 -20.75 29.28 9.42
C PRO A 74 -20.99 28.59 8.06
N GLU A 75 -19.93 28.03 7.49
CA GLU A 75 -19.95 27.28 6.23
C GLU A 75 -19.46 25.85 6.43
N LEU A 76 -19.62 25.01 5.40
CA LEU A 76 -19.11 23.64 5.41
C LEU A 76 -17.60 23.67 5.71
N PRO A 77 -17.09 22.89 6.66
CA PRO A 77 -15.66 22.86 6.96
C PRO A 77 -14.79 22.46 5.76
N LEU A 78 -13.53 22.91 5.76
CA LEU A 78 -12.56 22.46 4.76
C LEU A 78 -12.07 21.06 5.16
N LEU A 79 -12.27 20.08 4.29
CA LEU A 79 -11.76 18.72 4.54
C LEU A 79 -10.34 18.59 4.02
N SER A 80 -9.41 18.34 4.95
CA SER A 80 -8.02 18.01 4.62
C SER A 80 -7.69 16.61 5.12
N ALA A 81 -6.97 15.86 4.30
CA ALA A 81 -6.56 14.51 4.63
C ALA A 81 -5.04 14.47 4.87
N LEU A 82 -4.63 14.11 6.08
CA LEU A 82 -3.22 13.86 6.38
C LEU A 82 -2.84 12.45 5.93
N PRO A 83 -1.79 12.28 5.11
CA PRO A 83 -1.25 10.95 4.85
C PRO A 83 -0.82 10.32 6.17
N LYS A 84 -1.20 9.06 6.40
CA LYS A 84 -0.72 8.32 7.57
C LYS A 84 0.79 8.12 7.43
N THR A 85 1.57 8.61 8.38
CA THR A 85 3.01 8.29 8.53
C THR A 85 3.19 6.90 9.13
N THR A 86 2.54 5.89 8.54
CA THR A 86 2.83 4.51 8.93
C THR A 86 4.14 4.09 8.30
N LYS A 87 5.07 3.54 9.10
CA LYS A 87 6.29 2.92 8.58
C LYS A 87 5.91 1.94 7.48
N ALA A 88 6.51 2.07 6.30
CA ALA A 88 6.27 1.15 5.21
C ALA A 88 7.01 -0.17 5.46
N GLY A 89 6.51 -1.26 4.87
CA GLY A 89 7.11 -2.59 4.99
C GLY A 89 6.17 -3.63 5.56
N THR A 90 6.72 -4.82 5.84
CA THR A 90 5.97 -5.95 6.40
C THR A 90 6.36 -6.18 7.85
N PHE A 91 5.38 -6.20 8.75
CA PHE A 91 5.62 -6.29 10.20
C PHE A 91 4.92 -7.49 10.84
N PRO A 92 5.50 -8.05 11.91
CA PRO A 92 4.85 -9.08 12.69
C PRO A 92 3.60 -8.52 13.39
N CYS A 93 2.57 -9.34 13.44
CA CYS A 93 1.32 -9.07 14.15
C CYS A 93 1.37 -9.56 15.61
N ASN A 94 2.51 -10.14 16.03
CA ASN A 94 2.84 -10.63 17.37
C ASN A 94 1.83 -11.61 18.00
N ARG A 95 1.00 -12.24 17.16
CA ARG A 95 -0.10 -13.13 17.58
C ARG A 95 -0.18 -14.41 16.76
N CYS A 96 0.77 -14.66 15.85
CA CYS A 96 0.73 -15.84 14.99
C CYS A 96 2.12 -16.40 14.71
N GLU A 97 2.15 -17.70 14.41
CA GLU A 97 3.37 -18.44 14.10
C GLU A 97 4.11 -17.91 12.86
N THR A 98 3.46 -17.11 11.99
CA THR A 98 4.14 -16.54 10.81
C THR A 98 5.10 -15.42 11.20
N CYS A 99 4.91 -14.76 12.35
CA CYS A 99 5.70 -13.60 12.77
C CYS A 99 7.21 -13.86 12.77
N LYS A 100 7.63 -15.07 13.15
CA LYS A 100 9.06 -15.47 13.20
C LYS A 100 9.76 -15.50 11.85
N TYR A 101 8.99 -15.58 10.75
CA TYR A 101 9.52 -15.59 9.39
C TYR A 101 9.35 -14.25 8.69
N ILE A 102 8.75 -13.23 9.34
CA ILE A 102 8.52 -11.94 8.70
C ILE A 102 9.84 -11.18 8.54
N LEU A 103 10.17 -10.85 7.30
CA LEU A 103 11.28 -9.96 6.99
C LEU A 103 10.80 -8.52 7.14
N CYS A 104 11.24 -7.84 8.20
CA CYS A 104 10.89 -6.45 8.48
C CYS A 104 11.72 -5.49 7.63
N LYS A 105 11.37 -5.38 6.34
CA LYS A 105 11.96 -4.44 5.39
C LYS A 105 10.89 -3.71 4.60
N ASP A 106 11.24 -2.52 4.13
CA ASP A 106 10.49 -1.70 3.18
C ASP A 106 11.03 -1.83 1.75
N GLN A 107 12.19 -2.46 1.57
CA GLN A 107 12.78 -2.73 0.25
C GLN A 107 13.33 -4.15 0.17
N VAL A 108 13.23 -4.74 -1.02
CA VAL A 108 13.83 -6.04 -1.30
C VAL A 108 14.42 -6.09 -2.71
N ALA A 109 15.67 -6.55 -2.80
CA ALA A 109 16.32 -6.82 -4.07
C ALA A 109 15.94 -8.22 -4.56
N ILE A 110 15.61 -8.34 -5.84
CA ILE A 110 15.34 -9.64 -6.46
C ILE A 110 16.67 -10.26 -6.89
N PRO A 111 17.03 -11.46 -6.39
CA PRO A 111 18.28 -12.12 -6.73
C PRO A 111 18.48 -12.24 -8.25
N ASN A 112 19.73 -12.13 -8.69
CA ASN A 112 20.13 -12.21 -10.11
C ASN A 112 19.48 -11.15 -11.02
N THR A 113 18.95 -10.07 -10.45
CA THR A 113 18.45 -8.91 -11.21
C THR A 113 18.92 -7.61 -10.58
N GLN A 114 18.88 -6.52 -11.34
CA GLN A 114 19.09 -5.16 -10.82
C GLN A 114 17.79 -4.54 -10.25
N LYS A 115 16.71 -5.33 -10.13
CA LYS A 115 15.40 -4.83 -9.68
C LYS A 115 15.32 -4.80 -8.15
N VAL A 116 14.88 -3.67 -7.62
CA VAL A 116 14.54 -3.50 -6.20
C VAL A 116 13.06 -3.14 -6.09
N TYR A 117 12.32 -3.91 -5.30
CA TYR A 117 10.92 -3.63 -4.99
C TYR A 117 10.86 -2.79 -3.72
N THR A 118 10.25 -1.61 -3.83
CA THR A 118 9.97 -0.73 -2.69
C THR A 118 8.52 -0.88 -2.27
N ILE A 119 8.32 -1.19 -0.99
CA ILE A 119 7.04 -1.34 -0.33
C ILE A 119 6.65 0.04 0.19
N LEU A 120 5.51 0.54 -0.25
CA LEU A 120 5.06 1.91 0.05
C LEU A 120 4.11 1.99 1.24
N ASP A 121 3.47 0.88 1.59
CA ASP A 121 2.46 0.82 2.63
C ASP A 121 2.92 -0.02 3.82
N TYR A 122 2.19 0.12 4.93
CA TYR A 122 2.30 -0.78 6.08
C TYR A 122 1.50 -2.06 5.84
N TYR A 123 2.17 -3.20 5.93
CA TYR A 123 1.56 -4.52 5.88
C TYR A 123 1.95 -5.36 7.10
N SER A 124 1.19 -6.42 7.35
CA SER A 124 1.53 -7.39 8.38
C SER A 124 1.09 -8.81 8.03
N CYS A 125 1.45 -9.79 8.84
CA CYS A 125 0.91 -11.16 8.72
C CYS A 125 -0.62 -11.25 8.82
N ALA A 126 -1.31 -10.19 9.28
CA ALA A 126 -2.76 -10.11 9.32
C ALA A 126 -3.38 -9.53 8.03
N SER A 127 -2.58 -8.99 7.11
CA SER A 127 -3.05 -8.42 5.84
C SER A 127 -3.59 -9.51 4.91
N SER A 128 -4.65 -9.18 4.17
CA SER A 128 -5.33 -10.02 3.18
C SER A 128 -5.34 -9.37 1.80
N ASN A 129 -5.65 -10.14 0.75
CA ASN A 129 -5.56 -9.69 -0.66
C ASN A 129 -4.15 -9.19 -1.01
N VAL A 130 -3.16 -10.04 -0.77
CA VAL A 130 -1.73 -9.70 -0.87
C VAL A 130 -1.02 -10.55 -1.92
N VAL A 131 -0.02 -9.95 -2.55
CA VAL A 131 1.06 -10.63 -3.28
C VAL A 131 2.27 -10.60 -2.36
N TYR A 132 2.83 -11.77 -2.08
CA TYR A 132 3.92 -11.96 -1.14
C TYR A 132 5.09 -12.69 -1.80
N MET A 133 6.24 -12.55 -1.17
CA MET A 133 7.48 -13.22 -1.54
C MET A 133 7.93 -14.10 -0.36
N ILE A 134 8.35 -15.31 -0.68
CA ILE A 134 9.08 -16.21 0.22
C ILE A 134 10.51 -16.28 -0.30
N THR A 135 11.50 -16.09 0.56
CA THR A 135 12.91 -16.29 0.25
C THR A 135 13.52 -17.32 1.19
N CYS A 136 14.61 -17.94 0.74
CA CYS A 136 15.39 -18.86 1.54
C CYS A 136 16.79 -18.30 1.78
N THR A 137 17.20 -18.27 3.05
CA THR A 137 18.50 -17.73 3.49
C THR A 137 19.68 -18.67 3.25
N ARG A 138 19.45 -19.92 2.83
CA ARG A 138 20.48 -20.93 2.51
C ARG A 138 20.79 -21.03 1.02
N CYS A 139 19.93 -20.49 0.16
CA CYS A 139 20.13 -20.57 -1.28
C CYS A 139 21.26 -19.67 -1.75
N TYR A 140 22.34 -20.26 -2.28
CA TYR A 140 23.41 -19.52 -2.96
C TYR A 140 22.90 -18.70 -4.16
N THR A 141 21.89 -19.22 -4.87
CA THR A 141 21.30 -18.56 -6.04
C THR A 141 20.17 -17.58 -5.70
N GLY A 142 19.85 -17.40 -4.40
CA GLY A 142 18.76 -16.57 -3.95
C GLY A 142 17.39 -17.13 -4.32
N GLY A 143 17.09 -18.34 -3.84
CA GLY A 143 15.80 -19.00 -4.07
C GLY A 143 14.64 -18.15 -3.57
N ILE A 144 13.75 -17.79 -4.50
CA ILE A 144 12.56 -16.99 -4.26
C ILE A 144 11.31 -17.71 -4.76
N TYR A 145 10.19 -17.44 -4.11
CA TYR A 145 8.87 -17.80 -4.58
C TYR A 145 7.95 -16.59 -4.41
N ILE A 146 7.28 -16.18 -5.49
CA ILE A 146 6.24 -15.16 -5.46
C ILE A 146 4.90 -15.88 -5.53
N GLY A 147 3.96 -15.47 -4.69
CA GLY A 147 2.62 -16.02 -4.72
C GLY A 147 1.59 -15.00 -4.25
N GLU A 148 0.32 -15.29 -4.52
CA GLU A 148 -0.80 -14.46 -4.07
C GLU A 148 -1.69 -15.17 -3.06
N THR A 149 -2.47 -14.38 -2.32
CA THR A 149 -3.60 -14.90 -1.56
C THR A 149 -4.68 -13.83 -1.36
N GLY A 150 -5.94 -14.24 -1.49
CA GLY A 150 -7.09 -13.47 -1.00
C GLY A 150 -7.28 -13.54 0.51
N GLN A 151 -6.80 -14.62 1.16
CA GLN A 151 -6.88 -14.82 2.61
C GLN A 151 -5.86 -13.95 3.35
N LYS A 152 -5.87 -13.98 4.69
CA LYS A 152 -4.80 -13.37 5.49
C LYS A 152 -3.48 -14.10 5.22
N LEU A 153 -2.36 -13.37 5.16
CA LEU A 153 -1.05 -13.95 4.87
C LEU A 153 -0.70 -15.11 5.80
N HIS A 154 -0.92 -14.96 7.11
CA HIS A 154 -0.60 -16.04 8.06
C HIS A 154 -1.41 -17.32 7.80
N THR A 155 -2.64 -17.20 7.33
CA THR A 155 -3.46 -18.35 6.93
C THR A 155 -2.82 -19.06 5.75
N ARG A 156 -2.36 -18.33 4.73
CA ARG A 156 -1.63 -18.92 3.59
C ARG A 156 -0.31 -19.57 4.03
N MET A 157 0.43 -18.95 4.94
CA MET A 157 1.68 -19.51 5.47
C MET A 157 1.45 -20.77 6.31
N ASN A 158 0.32 -20.89 7.02
CA ASN A 158 -0.06 -22.14 7.69
C ASN A 158 -0.21 -23.29 6.69
N HIS A 159 -0.83 -23.05 5.54
CA HIS A 159 -0.98 -24.07 4.50
C HIS A 159 0.39 -24.53 3.97
N HIS A 160 1.30 -23.60 3.67
CA HIS A 160 2.66 -23.94 3.23
C HIS A 160 3.40 -24.76 4.29
N ARG A 161 3.35 -24.33 5.56
CA ARG A 161 3.96 -25.08 6.67
C ARG A 161 3.40 -26.47 6.83
N ASN A 162 2.09 -26.62 6.73
CA ASN A 162 1.45 -27.93 6.82
C ASN A 162 2.00 -28.85 5.73
N LYS A 163 2.04 -28.38 4.47
CA LYS A 163 2.60 -29.14 3.35
C LYS A 163 4.07 -29.53 3.57
N ILE A 164 4.89 -28.63 4.09
CA ILE A 164 6.30 -28.91 4.38
C ILE A 164 6.43 -29.94 5.51
N ASN A 165 5.68 -29.77 6.60
CA ASN A 165 5.70 -30.68 7.73
C ASN A 165 5.19 -32.09 7.37
N THR A 166 4.21 -32.19 6.49
CA THR A 166 3.72 -33.48 5.96
C THR A 166 4.57 -34.03 4.81
N LYS A 167 5.70 -33.37 4.49
CA LYS A 167 6.61 -33.74 3.39
C LYS A 167 5.93 -33.83 2.03
N SER A 168 4.92 -32.99 1.80
CA SER A 168 4.24 -32.86 0.52
C SER A 168 5.06 -31.99 -0.45
N CYS A 169 5.53 -32.60 -1.54
CA CYS A 169 6.30 -31.96 -2.60
C CYS A 169 5.45 -31.54 -3.81
N ASP A 170 4.16 -31.27 -3.58
CA ASP A 170 3.17 -30.90 -4.61
C ASP A 170 3.16 -29.41 -4.97
N THR A 171 3.93 -28.59 -4.24
CA THR A 171 4.05 -27.15 -4.48
C THR A 171 5.51 -26.75 -4.63
N PRO A 172 5.85 -25.69 -5.37
CA PRO A 172 7.22 -25.22 -5.50
C PRO A 172 7.87 -24.92 -4.13
N VAL A 173 7.10 -24.34 -3.21
CA VAL A 173 7.54 -24.07 -1.83
C VAL A 173 7.79 -25.38 -1.07
N GLY A 174 6.88 -26.35 -1.16
CA GLY A 174 7.05 -27.67 -0.55
C GLY A 174 8.27 -28.40 -1.09
N GLN A 175 8.44 -28.46 -2.41
CA GLN A 175 9.61 -29.07 -3.07
C GLN A 175 10.92 -28.46 -2.56
N HIS A 176 10.96 -27.14 -2.44
CA HIS A 176 12.15 -26.43 -1.98
C HIS A 176 12.50 -26.76 -0.52
N PHE A 177 11.55 -26.58 0.41
CA PHE A 177 11.82 -26.72 1.84
C PHE A 177 11.76 -28.18 2.35
N CYS A 178 11.36 -29.13 1.51
CA CYS A 178 11.51 -30.57 1.76
C CYS A 178 12.85 -31.14 1.24
N SER A 179 13.65 -30.34 0.53
CA SER A 179 14.95 -30.77 -0.02
C SER A 179 16.04 -30.86 1.07
N GLN A 180 17.12 -31.61 0.79
CA GLN A 180 18.26 -31.71 1.72
C GLN A 180 18.90 -30.33 1.92
N ASN A 181 19.26 -30.00 3.16
CA ASN A 181 19.90 -28.73 3.61
C ASN A 181 19.00 -27.48 3.66
N HIS A 182 17.70 -27.60 3.44
CA HIS A 182 16.76 -26.48 3.51
C HIS A 182 15.66 -26.81 4.52
N SER A 183 15.29 -25.85 5.36
CA SER A 183 14.27 -26.04 6.40
C SER A 183 13.37 -24.82 6.53
N LEU A 184 12.26 -24.99 7.26
CA LEU A 184 11.38 -23.86 7.60
C LEU A 184 12.11 -22.72 8.34
N GLN A 185 13.21 -23.00 9.05
CA GLN A 185 13.97 -21.97 9.76
C GLN A 185 14.67 -21.01 8.82
N ASP A 186 14.94 -21.45 7.58
CA ASP A 186 15.63 -20.67 6.57
C ASP A 186 14.67 -19.77 5.78
N MET A 187 13.36 -19.87 6.04
CA MET A 187 12.30 -19.14 5.35
C MET A 187 12.18 -17.69 5.84
N GLN A 188 12.10 -16.77 4.89
CA GLN A 188 11.71 -15.38 5.13
C GLN A 188 10.52 -15.01 4.25
N VAL A 189 9.61 -14.19 4.78
CA VAL A 189 8.35 -13.82 4.13
C VAL A 189 8.15 -12.32 4.19
N LEU A 190 7.75 -11.73 3.06
CA LEU A 190 7.50 -10.29 2.92
C LEU A 190 6.34 -10.04 1.94
N ILE A 191 5.55 -9.00 2.18
CA ILE A 191 4.48 -8.57 1.28
C ILE A 191 5.04 -7.56 0.28
N LEU A 192 4.88 -7.84 -1.01
CA LEU A 192 5.27 -6.94 -2.11
C LEU A 192 4.16 -5.92 -2.40
N LYS A 193 2.90 -6.37 -2.38
CA LYS A 193 1.73 -5.53 -2.64
C LYS A 193 0.51 -6.04 -1.87
N GLY A 194 -0.25 -5.13 -1.26
CA GLY A 194 -1.52 -5.43 -0.60
C GLY A 194 -2.71 -4.68 -1.20
N ASN A 195 -3.90 -4.99 -0.68
CA ASN A 195 -5.18 -4.39 -1.07
C ASN A 195 -5.51 -4.53 -2.57
N VAL A 196 -5.07 -5.62 -3.18
CA VAL A 196 -5.34 -5.88 -4.60
C VAL A 196 -6.77 -6.39 -4.75
N LYS A 197 -7.62 -5.59 -5.42
CA LYS A 197 -9.08 -5.74 -5.39
C LYS A 197 -9.55 -7.04 -6.01
N THR A 198 -8.91 -7.48 -7.10
CA THR A 198 -9.33 -8.67 -7.83
C THR A 198 -8.27 -9.75 -7.84
N GLU A 199 -8.71 -11.01 -7.94
CA GLU A 199 -7.81 -12.15 -8.13
C GLU A 199 -7.00 -12.01 -9.42
N ARG A 200 -7.63 -11.52 -10.50
CA ARG A 200 -6.96 -11.29 -11.79
C ARG A 200 -5.79 -10.34 -11.67
N GLU A 201 -5.97 -9.21 -10.98
CA GLU A 201 -4.87 -8.26 -10.73
C GLU A 201 -3.76 -8.91 -9.91
N ARG A 202 -4.09 -9.70 -8.88
CA ARG A 202 -3.08 -10.41 -8.08
C ARG A 202 -2.23 -11.37 -8.93
N LYS A 203 -2.86 -12.14 -9.80
CA LYS A 203 -2.16 -13.05 -10.73
C LYS A 203 -1.26 -12.30 -11.71
N ILE A 204 -1.69 -11.13 -12.20
CA ILE A 204 -0.85 -10.29 -13.07
C ILE A 204 0.40 -9.81 -12.33
N TYR A 205 0.29 -9.48 -11.04
CA TYR A 205 1.43 -9.08 -10.21
C TYR A 205 2.35 -10.25 -9.84
N GLU A 206 1.83 -11.46 -9.67
CA GLU A 206 2.62 -12.67 -9.40
C GLU A 206 3.52 -13.04 -10.59
N LEU A 207 3.06 -12.81 -11.83
CA LEU A 207 3.76 -13.18 -13.06
C LEU A 207 4.79 -12.13 -13.56
N LYS A 208 5.00 -11.02 -12.84
CA LYS A 208 5.84 -9.88 -13.24
C LYS A 208 7.13 -9.75 -12.43
#